data_AF-A0A4Y3RUI8-F1
#
_entry.id   AF-A0A4Y3RUI8-F1
#
_cell.length_a   1.000
_cell.length_b   1.000
_cell.length_c   1.000
_cell.angle_alpha   90.00
_cell.angle_beta   90.00
_cell.angle_gamma   90.00
#
_symmetry.space_group_name_H-M   'P 1'
#
loop_
_entity.id
_entity.type
_entity.pdbx_description
1 polymer ?
#
loop_
_entity_poly.entity_id
_entity_poly.type
_entity_poly.pdbx_seq_one_letter_code
_entity_poly.pdbx_strand_id
1 'polypeptide(L)'
;MSHPVPGSSPTPPSTPPPSTSPSPGRRGLLRGSLAASAALALGGAGMAAPAFALSGRPRAGWGVQTGDVTASSGLVWVRADRPARMLVETSASESFRRVRRHHGPLVGAGTDFTGTTALRGLPAGEQIHYRVTLADPDDPRRTGEPVVGTFRTAPERRRDGVRFLWSGDIAGQGWGINPDIGGFRAYEEMRRLDPDFFLCSGDSIYADGVIQPSVTLPDGRIWRNVTTPEKSKVAETLAEYRGNFRYNLLDHNVRAFNAQVPSVVQWDDHEVRNNWYPGQILDDVRYSEKDVDVLAARALRAFGEYTPVSTLHARGGAEARAGRMHRVVRYGPLLDVFVLDMRSYRNANSPGRQADDTTGILGAEQLAWLKRELAASTAVWKVLAADMPLGLVVPDGSANFEAVAQGDPGAPLGRELQIAELLRFVKHRRITGTVWLTADVHYTSAQHYAPERAAFQDFAPFWEFVSGPLAAGGFPANALDATFGPERVFVRAPERANLSPMESPQYFGEVDIDGHSGELTVRLRAEGGSVLFSKVLRPGLVGQ
;
A
#
# COMPACT_ATOMS: atom_id res chain seq x y z
N MET A 1 -17.85 -17.67 -73.34
CA MET A 1 -16.91 -16.72 -73.98
C MET A 1 -16.04 -16.12 -72.88
N SER A 2 -14.81 -15.71 -73.19
CA SER A 2 -13.69 -15.71 -72.23
C SER A 2 -13.21 -14.31 -71.82
N HIS A 3 -12.63 -14.21 -70.62
CA HIS A 3 -11.71 -13.13 -70.16
C HIS A 3 -10.35 -13.18 -70.94
N PRO A 4 -9.31 -12.30 -70.76
CA PRO A 4 -9.05 -11.32 -69.66
C PRO A 4 -8.34 -9.94 -69.99
N VAL A 5 -8.34 -8.97 -69.02
CA VAL A 5 -7.22 -8.18 -68.35
C VAL A 5 -5.94 -7.75 -69.16
N PRO A 6 -5.11 -6.68 -68.84
CA PRO A 6 -5.22 -5.32 -68.21
C PRO A 6 -4.45 -4.13 -68.93
N GLY A 7 -4.55 -2.89 -68.40
CA GLY A 7 -3.36 -2.13 -67.90
C GLY A 7 -2.62 -1.00 -68.70
N SER A 8 -2.07 -0.04 -67.91
CA SER A 8 -0.92 0.88 -68.16
C SER A 8 -1.07 2.26 -68.87
N SER A 9 -0.25 3.24 -68.42
CA SER A 9 -0.05 4.63 -68.91
C SER A 9 1.19 4.74 -69.81
N PRO A 10 1.42 5.83 -70.59
CA PRO A 10 2.26 6.95 -70.08
C PRO A 10 2.02 8.37 -70.71
N THR A 11 2.76 9.38 -70.21
CA THR A 11 2.94 10.76 -70.77
C THR A 11 4.08 10.80 -71.82
N PRO A 12 4.25 11.85 -72.69
CA PRO A 12 5.09 13.04 -72.39
C PRO A 12 4.65 14.37 -73.15
N PRO A 13 5.49 15.34 -73.64
CA PRO A 13 5.43 16.74 -73.12
C PRO A 13 5.49 17.94 -74.15
N SER A 14 5.62 19.17 -73.61
CA SER A 14 6.46 20.33 -74.08
C SER A 14 5.88 21.60 -74.78
N THR A 15 6.36 22.77 -74.31
CA THR A 15 6.53 24.12 -74.96
C THR A 15 5.29 24.96 -75.37
N PRO A 16 5.33 26.33 -75.44
CA PRO A 16 6.43 27.22 -75.92
C PRO A 16 6.78 28.50 -75.06
N PRO A 17 7.71 29.40 -75.51
CA PRO A 17 8.25 30.55 -74.75
C PRO A 17 7.77 31.95 -75.29
N PRO A 18 8.55 33.06 -75.23
CA PRO A 18 8.60 34.03 -74.12
C PRO A 18 8.18 35.48 -74.52
N SER A 19 8.06 36.41 -73.55
CA SER A 19 8.07 37.86 -73.85
C SER A 19 8.70 38.74 -72.75
N THR A 20 9.85 39.32 -73.12
CA THR A 20 10.36 40.69 -72.83
C THR A 20 10.01 41.41 -71.51
N SER A 21 11.05 41.72 -70.73
CA SER A 21 11.07 42.77 -69.70
C SER A 21 10.86 44.18 -70.29
N PRO A 22 10.51 45.19 -69.46
CA PRO A 22 11.60 46.00 -68.88
C PRO A 22 11.43 46.38 -67.40
N SER A 23 12.56 46.52 -66.71
CA SER A 23 12.67 47.18 -65.39
C SER A 23 13.20 48.62 -65.54
N PRO A 24 12.63 49.60 -64.83
CA PRO A 24 13.40 50.28 -63.76
C PRO A 24 12.51 50.57 -62.53
N GLY A 25 13.01 50.91 -61.34
CA GLY A 25 14.38 51.06 -60.83
C GLY A 25 14.32 51.43 -59.32
N ARG A 26 15.42 51.27 -58.57
CA ARG A 26 15.46 51.56 -57.11
C ARG A 26 15.90 53.00 -56.80
N ARG A 27 15.06 53.76 -56.10
CA ARG A 27 15.29 54.93 -55.20
C ARG A 27 13.88 55.46 -54.84
N GLY A 28 13.53 55.95 -53.65
CA GLY A 28 14.26 56.18 -52.39
C GLY A 28 13.55 57.31 -51.62
N LEU A 29 13.59 57.29 -50.27
CA LEU A 29 12.88 58.20 -49.32
C LEU A 29 11.35 58.00 -49.29
N LEU A 30 10.71 57.89 -48.12
CA LEU A 30 10.49 58.99 -47.15
C LEU A 30 10.56 58.56 -45.67
N ARG A 31 10.94 59.52 -44.81
CA ARG A 31 10.84 59.48 -43.33
C ARG A 31 9.91 60.62 -42.87
N GLY A 32 9.22 60.44 -41.75
CA GLY A 32 8.46 61.47 -41.02
C GLY A 32 6.97 61.13 -40.88
N SER A 33 6.50 60.61 -39.73
CA SER A 33 6.05 61.36 -38.54
C SER A 33 4.70 62.06 -38.79
N LEU A 34 3.55 61.48 -38.43
CA LEU A 34 2.89 61.52 -37.11
C LEU A 34 1.55 60.72 -37.18
N ALA A 35 0.85 60.24 -36.14
CA ALA A 35 1.01 60.26 -34.67
C ALA A 35 0.30 59.01 -34.04
N ALA A 36 -0.40 59.17 -32.90
CA ALA A 36 -1.39 58.27 -32.28
C ALA A 36 -0.93 56.87 -31.83
N SER A 37 -0.33 56.82 -30.63
CA SER A 37 -0.21 55.60 -29.83
C SER A 37 -1.60 55.06 -29.42
N ALA A 38 -1.97 53.88 -29.92
CA ALA A 38 -3.04 53.06 -29.36
C ALA A 38 -2.47 51.70 -28.97
N ALA A 39 -2.38 51.41 -27.68
CA ALA A 39 -1.84 50.16 -27.17
C ALA A 39 -2.83 49.01 -27.44
N LEU A 40 -2.62 48.26 -28.52
CA LEU A 40 -3.27 46.97 -28.72
C LEU A 40 -2.65 45.96 -27.74
N ALA A 41 -3.38 45.70 -26.65
CA ALA A 41 -3.13 44.56 -25.80
C ALA A 41 -3.32 43.27 -26.61
N LEU A 42 -2.22 42.69 -27.07
CA LEU A 42 -2.19 41.31 -27.56
C LEU A 42 -2.45 40.39 -26.36
N GLY A 43 -3.73 40.18 -26.06
CA GLY A 43 -4.17 39.15 -25.15
C GLY A 43 -3.61 37.81 -25.62
N GLY A 44 -2.72 37.23 -24.83
CA GLY A 44 -2.14 35.92 -25.10
C GLY A 44 -3.23 34.86 -25.05
N ALA A 45 -3.85 34.59 -26.19
CA ALA A 45 -4.69 33.41 -26.38
C ALA A 45 -3.81 32.18 -26.22
N GLY A 46 -3.71 31.68 -24.98
CA GLY A 46 -3.09 30.40 -24.71
C GLY A 46 -3.75 29.35 -25.59
N MET A 47 -2.95 28.57 -26.30
CA MET A 47 -3.46 27.51 -27.17
C MET A 47 -4.09 26.41 -26.30
N ALA A 48 -5.37 26.56 -26.00
CA ALA A 48 -6.22 25.47 -25.60
C ALA A 48 -6.24 24.47 -26.76
N ALA A 49 -5.49 23.37 -26.62
CA ALA A 49 -5.54 22.28 -27.58
C ALA A 49 -7.01 21.85 -27.72
N PRO A 50 -7.52 21.64 -28.95
CA PRO A 50 -8.94 21.37 -29.16
C PRO A 50 -9.34 20.12 -28.38
N ALA A 51 -10.47 20.17 -27.65
CA ALA A 51 -10.92 19.07 -26.80
C ALA A 51 -11.05 17.72 -27.55
N PHE A 52 -11.26 17.77 -28.87
CA PHE A 52 -11.26 16.61 -29.76
C PHE A 52 -9.89 15.90 -29.86
N ALA A 53 -8.76 16.60 -29.70
CA ALA A 53 -7.41 16.01 -29.70
C ALA A 53 -7.03 15.31 -28.37
N LEU A 54 -7.80 15.56 -27.31
CA LEU A 54 -7.75 14.83 -26.04
C LEU A 54 -8.72 13.64 -26.01
N SER A 55 -9.66 13.55 -26.95
CA SER A 55 -10.57 12.42 -27.05
C SER A 55 -9.82 11.15 -27.46
N GLY A 56 -10.12 10.03 -26.79
CA GLY A 56 -9.45 8.74 -27.01
C GLY A 56 -8.17 8.48 -26.22
N ARG A 57 -7.45 9.50 -25.72
CA ARG A 57 -6.21 9.29 -24.94
C ARG A 57 -6.50 8.58 -23.60
N PRO A 58 -5.79 7.49 -23.25
CA PRO A 58 -5.89 6.87 -21.93
C PRO A 58 -5.49 7.83 -20.80
N ARG A 59 -6.06 7.64 -19.60
CA ARG A 59 -5.79 8.47 -18.42
C ARG A 59 -5.49 7.62 -17.18
N ALA A 60 -4.51 8.04 -16.40
CA ALA A 60 -4.14 7.44 -15.11
C ALA A 60 -4.72 8.25 -13.92
N GLY A 61 -6.03 8.57 -13.97
CA GLY A 61 -6.68 9.43 -12.95
C GLY A 61 -6.71 8.87 -11.53
N TRP A 62 -6.46 7.57 -11.39
CA TRP A 62 -6.34 6.83 -10.13
C TRP A 62 -4.98 7.00 -9.45
N GLY A 63 -4.05 7.73 -10.09
CA GLY A 63 -2.70 7.92 -9.60
C GLY A 63 -1.77 6.75 -9.95
N VAL A 64 -0.62 6.75 -9.28
CA VAL A 64 0.44 5.74 -9.37
C VAL A 64 0.85 5.37 -7.96
N GLN A 65 1.42 4.18 -7.79
CA GLN A 65 1.99 3.75 -6.50
C GLN A 65 3.23 2.90 -6.70
N THR A 66 4.07 2.80 -5.66
CA THR A 66 5.23 1.90 -5.65
C THR A 66 5.23 1.00 -4.42
N GLY A 67 5.94 -0.12 -4.50
CA GLY A 67 6.03 -1.06 -3.38
C GLY A 67 7.11 -2.11 -3.56
N ASP A 68 7.38 -2.83 -2.47
CA ASP A 68 8.49 -3.79 -2.33
C ASP A 68 9.81 -3.24 -2.93
N VAL A 69 10.11 -1.98 -2.62
CA VAL A 69 11.33 -1.30 -3.06
C VAL A 69 12.52 -1.83 -2.25
N THR A 70 13.59 -2.19 -2.95
CA THR A 70 14.85 -2.69 -2.38
C THR A 70 16.00 -1.76 -2.76
N ALA A 71 17.24 -2.18 -2.51
CA ALA A 71 18.44 -1.48 -2.97
C ALA A 71 18.57 -1.43 -4.51
N SER A 72 17.96 -2.37 -5.25
CA SER A 72 18.16 -2.48 -6.71
C SER A 72 16.90 -2.77 -7.53
N SER A 73 15.74 -2.90 -6.88
CA SER A 73 14.46 -3.20 -7.53
C SER A 73 13.29 -2.47 -6.86
N GLY A 74 12.12 -2.55 -7.48
CA GLY A 74 10.86 -2.12 -6.91
C GLY A 74 9.72 -2.38 -7.89
N LEU A 75 8.48 -2.22 -7.45
CA LEU A 75 7.31 -2.28 -8.31
C LEU A 75 6.74 -0.88 -8.55
N VAL A 76 6.27 -0.61 -9.78
CA VAL A 76 5.47 0.58 -10.12
C VAL A 76 4.12 0.11 -10.64
N TRP A 77 3.05 0.63 -10.06
CA TRP A 77 1.66 0.32 -10.41
C TRP A 77 0.93 1.55 -10.96
N VAL A 78 -0.04 1.31 -11.84
CA VAL A 78 -1.02 2.30 -12.32
C VAL A 78 -2.37 1.64 -12.60
N ARG A 79 -3.45 2.43 -12.62
CA ARG A 79 -4.74 2.05 -13.23
C ARG A 79 -5.15 3.03 -14.32
N ALA A 80 -5.48 2.51 -15.50
CA ALA A 80 -6.00 3.26 -16.63
C ALA A 80 -7.53 3.44 -16.57
N ASP A 81 -8.08 4.35 -17.37
CA ASP A 81 -9.52 4.51 -17.61
C ASP A 81 -10.07 3.61 -18.74
N ARG A 82 -9.19 2.99 -19.53
CA ARG A 82 -9.48 2.21 -20.74
C ARG A 82 -8.31 1.24 -21.05
N PRO A 83 -8.42 0.35 -22.06
CA PRO A 83 -7.29 -0.47 -22.50
C PRO A 83 -6.08 0.39 -22.87
N ALA A 84 -4.89 0.06 -22.35
CA ALA A 84 -3.70 0.88 -22.55
C ALA A 84 -2.39 0.08 -22.39
N ARG A 85 -1.35 0.49 -23.12
CA ARG A 85 0.02 0.04 -22.88
C ARG A 85 0.64 0.90 -21.79
N MET A 86 1.10 0.27 -20.70
CA MET A 86 1.88 0.94 -19.66
C MET A 86 3.33 1.13 -20.12
N LEU A 87 3.85 2.34 -19.98
CA LEU A 87 5.27 2.67 -20.09
C LEU A 87 5.72 3.35 -18.81
N VAL A 88 6.81 2.89 -18.20
CA VAL A 88 7.42 3.53 -17.03
C VAL A 88 8.79 4.08 -17.42
N GLU A 89 9.05 5.33 -17.06
CA GLU A 89 10.37 5.96 -17.18
C GLU A 89 10.89 6.34 -15.79
N THR A 90 12.13 6.00 -15.51
CA THR A 90 12.83 6.31 -14.24
C THR A 90 14.02 7.23 -14.51
N SER A 91 14.31 8.15 -13.59
CA SER A 91 15.39 9.13 -13.70
C SER A 91 15.93 9.51 -12.31
N ALA A 92 17.19 9.95 -12.26
CA ALA A 92 17.80 10.53 -11.05
C ALA A 92 17.44 12.02 -10.85
N SER A 93 16.52 12.57 -11.65
CA SER A 93 16.05 13.96 -11.52
C SER A 93 14.64 14.13 -12.07
N GLU A 94 13.86 15.03 -11.48
CA GLU A 94 12.54 15.45 -11.95
C GLU A 94 12.50 15.97 -13.40
N SER A 95 13.65 16.35 -13.99
CA SER A 95 13.72 16.87 -15.35
C SER A 95 13.57 15.79 -16.44
N PHE A 96 13.66 14.50 -16.10
CA PHE A 96 13.65 13.36 -17.02
C PHE A 96 14.56 13.52 -18.27
N ARG A 97 15.66 14.28 -18.17
CA ARG A 97 16.63 14.46 -19.29
C ARG A 97 17.39 13.19 -19.65
N ARG A 98 17.59 12.30 -18.68
CA ARG A 98 18.18 10.96 -18.85
C ARG A 98 17.25 9.96 -18.19
N VAL A 99 16.66 9.06 -18.98
CA VAL A 99 15.66 8.10 -18.50
C VAL A 99 16.10 6.66 -18.77
N ARG A 100 15.70 5.76 -17.88
CA ARG A 100 15.61 4.32 -18.18
C ARG A 100 14.14 3.98 -18.40
N ARG A 101 13.84 3.34 -19.53
CA ARG A 101 12.49 2.88 -19.92
C ARG A 101 12.27 1.44 -19.49
N HIS A 102 11.08 1.18 -18.96
CA HIS A 102 10.60 -0.14 -18.59
C HIS A 102 9.23 -0.32 -19.27
N HIS A 103 9.14 -1.29 -20.18
CA HIS A 103 7.88 -1.58 -20.88
C HIS A 103 6.97 -2.40 -19.97
N GLY A 104 5.82 -1.82 -19.62
CA GLY A 104 4.83 -2.45 -18.77
C GLY A 104 3.82 -3.31 -19.54
N PRO A 105 2.86 -3.91 -18.82
CA PRO A 105 1.81 -4.73 -19.42
C PRO A 105 0.89 -3.93 -20.35
N LEU A 106 0.13 -4.67 -21.16
CA LEU A 106 -1.14 -4.19 -21.70
C LEU A 106 -2.17 -4.33 -20.57
N VAL A 107 -2.77 -3.23 -20.13
CA VAL A 107 -3.84 -3.22 -19.12
C VAL A 107 -5.20 -3.23 -19.82
N GLY A 108 -6.19 -3.89 -19.21
CA GLY A 108 -7.52 -4.08 -19.78
C GLY A 108 -8.52 -4.59 -18.75
N ALA A 109 -9.78 -4.80 -19.16
CA ALA A 109 -10.87 -5.20 -18.25
C ALA A 109 -10.57 -6.48 -17.42
N GLY A 110 -9.73 -7.38 -17.96
CA GLY A 110 -9.27 -8.59 -17.26
C GLY A 110 -8.58 -8.31 -15.93
N THR A 111 -7.79 -7.22 -15.84
CA THR A 111 -7.12 -6.74 -14.61
C THR A 111 -7.78 -5.49 -14.04
N ASP A 112 -9.03 -5.19 -14.44
CA ASP A 112 -9.68 -3.90 -14.15
C ASP A 112 -8.83 -2.67 -14.50
N PHE A 113 -8.12 -2.77 -15.63
CA PHE A 113 -7.23 -1.74 -16.16
C PHE A 113 -6.05 -1.39 -15.26
N THR A 114 -5.75 -2.20 -14.25
CA THR A 114 -4.53 -2.09 -13.45
C THR A 114 -3.35 -2.76 -14.15
N GLY A 115 -2.13 -2.29 -13.83
CA GLY A 115 -0.89 -2.88 -14.31
C GLY A 115 0.28 -2.57 -13.39
N THR A 116 1.07 -3.60 -13.09
CA THR A 116 2.31 -3.50 -12.31
C THR A 116 3.51 -3.81 -13.20
N THR A 117 4.55 -2.99 -13.09
CA THR A 117 5.84 -3.17 -13.80
C THR A 117 6.96 -3.32 -12.78
N ALA A 118 7.75 -4.38 -12.90
CA ALA A 118 8.93 -4.58 -12.07
C ALA A 118 10.13 -3.78 -12.60
N LEU A 119 10.70 -2.95 -11.73
CA LEU A 119 11.94 -2.23 -11.95
C LEU A 119 13.12 -3.08 -11.47
N ARG A 120 14.24 -3.04 -12.20
CA ARG A 120 15.49 -3.76 -11.85
C ARG A 120 16.71 -2.92 -12.19
N GLY A 121 17.82 -3.16 -11.48
CA GLY A 121 19.09 -2.46 -11.67
C GLY A 121 19.03 -0.98 -11.29
N LEU A 122 18.17 -0.63 -10.33
CA LEU A 122 18.14 0.70 -9.71
C LEU A 122 19.44 0.93 -8.89
N PRO A 123 19.93 2.17 -8.75
CA PRO A 123 21.01 2.48 -7.82
C PRO A 123 20.50 2.48 -6.37
N ALA A 124 21.33 2.07 -5.42
CA ALA A 124 20.97 1.91 -4.01
C ALA A 124 21.14 3.20 -3.19
N GLY A 125 20.21 3.46 -2.26
CA GLY A 125 20.23 4.64 -1.39
C GLY A 125 19.99 5.97 -2.12
N GLU A 126 19.31 5.94 -3.27
CA GLU A 126 19.12 7.11 -4.15
C GLU A 126 17.64 7.49 -4.28
N GLN A 127 17.39 8.79 -4.48
CA GLN A 127 16.06 9.28 -4.85
C GLN A 127 15.79 8.98 -6.32
N ILE A 128 14.78 8.17 -6.61
CA ILE A 128 14.33 7.85 -7.96
C ILE A 128 13.09 8.66 -8.28
N HIS A 129 13.15 9.48 -9.32
CA HIS A 129 11.96 10.06 -9.94
C HIS A 129 11.44 9.08 -10.99
N TYR A 130 10.12 8.87 -11.04
CA TYR A 130 9.50 8.06 -12.07
C TYR A 130 8.28 8.74 -12.67
N ARG A 131 7.94 8.34 -13.89
CA ARG A 131 6.68 8.71 -14.53
C ARG A 131 6.08 7.52 -15.26
N VAL A 132 4.76 7.44 -15.22
CA VAL A 132 3.98 6.43 -15.94
C VAL A 132 3.21 7.13 -17.06
N THR A 133 3.39 6.65 -18.28
CA THR A 133 2.63 7.09 -19.45
C THR A 133 1.80 5.92 -19.95
N LEU A 134 0.51 6.18 -20.22
CA LEU A 134 -0.40 5.22 -20.82
C LEU A 134 -0.55 5.56 -22.30
N ALA A 135 -0.19 4.62 -23.18
CA ALA A 135 -0.41 4.75 -24.62
C ALA A 135 -1.65 3.95 -25.04
N ASP A 136 -2.40 4.47 -26.02
CA ASP A 136 -3.39 3.69 -26.75
C ASP A 136 -2.72 2.44 -27.37
N PRO A 137 -3.32 1.24 -27.24
CA PRO A 137 -2.70 0.01 -27.72
C PRO A 137 -2.65 -0.10 -29.24
N ASP A 138 -3.55 0.58 -29.95
CA ASP A 138 -3.70 0.52 -31.42
C ASP A 138 -3.00 1.70 -32.11
N ASP A 139 -2.83 2.84 -31.42
CA ASP A 139 -2.04 3.99 -31.89
C ASP A 139 -1.07 4.49 -30.81
N PRO A 140 0.15 3.91 -30.67
CA PRO A 140 1.11 4.25 -29.60
C PRO A 140 1.56 5.72 -29.53
N ARG A 141 1.24 6.54 -30.54
CA ARG A 141 1.47 8.00 -30.53
C ARG A 141 0.42 8.75 -29.72
N ARG A 142 -0.73 8.12 -29.43
CA ARG A 142 -1.84 8.65 -28.64
C ARG A 142 -1.61 8.33 -27.17
N THR A 143 -0.70 9.08 -26.55
CA THR A 143 -0.39 8.96 -25.12
C THR A 143 -1.26 9.87 -24.27
N GLY A 144 -1.62 9.40 -23.08
CA GLY A 144 -2.10 10.24 -21.98
C GLY A 144 -1.00 11.13 -21.40
N GLU A 145 -1.41 12.05 -20.52
CA GLU A 145 -0.46 12.83 -19.73
C GLU A 145 0.32 11.92 -18.77
N PRO A 146 1.66 12.06 -18.64
CA PRO A 146 2.43 11.28 -17.69
C PRO A 146 2.06 11.62 -16.24
N VAL A 147 1.79 10.60 -15.43
CA VAL A 147 1.67 10.78 -13.98
C VAL A 147 3.03 10.53 -13.35
N VAL A 148 3.50 11.50 -12.56
CA VAL A 148 4.82 11.49 -11.92
C VAL A 148 4.75 10.99 -10.48
N GLY A 149 5.86 10.46 -10.00
CA GLY A 149 6.08 10.12 -8.61
C GLY A 149 7.57 10.04 -8.27
N THR A 150 7.87 9.72 -7.02
CA THR A 150 9.23 9.48 -6.54
C THR A 150 9.26 8.37 -5.49
N PHE A 151 10.44 7.82 -5.21
CA PHE A 151 10.70 6.93 -4.08
C PHE A 151 12.20 6.89 -3.78
N ARG A 152 12.59 6.38 -2.60
CA ARG A 152 13.99 6.14 -2.23
C ARG A 152 14.29 4.63 -2.26
N THR A 153 15.36 4.23 -2.93
CA THR A 153 15.84 2.84 -2.88
C THR A 153 16.56 2.56 -1.56
N ALA A 154 16.52 1.31 -1.11
CA ALA A 154 17.16 0.95 0.16
C ALA A 154 18.68 1.21 0.12
N PRO A 155 19.28 1.72 1.20
CA PRO A 155 20.70 1.99 1.24
C PRO A 155 21.50 0.69 1.45
N GLU A 156 22.57 0.49 0.67
CA GLU A 156 23.54 -0.59 0.93
C GLU A 156 24.51 -0.24 2.07
N ARG A 157 24.53 1.01 2.54
CA ARG A 157 25.47 1.51 3.54
C ARG A 157 24.74 1.84 4.83
N ARG A 158 25.17 1.22 5.92
CA ARG A 158 24.59 1.41 7.26
C ARG A 158 24.41 2.89 7.65
N ARG A 159 25.42 3.73 7.41
CA ARG A 159 25.47 5.15 7.82
C ARG A 159 24.31 6.01 7.30
N ASP A 160 23.64 5.58 6.24
CA ASP A 160 22.61 6.38 5.58
C ASP A 160 21.25 6.30 6.33
N GLY A 161 21.11 5.39 7.31
CA GLY A 161 19.92 5.25 8.16
C GLY A 161 18.73 4.56 7.49
N VAL A 162 17.62 4.43 8.21
CA VAL A 162 16.29 4.06 7.66
C VAL A 162 15.20 4.79 8.45
N ARG A 163 14.20 5.38 7.78
CA ARG A 163 12.95 5.86 8.38
C ARG A 163 11.76 5.19 7.72
N PHE A 164 10.85 4.62 8.48
CA PHE A 164 9.57 4.15 7.94
C PHE A 164 8.41 4.40 8.90
N LEU A 165 7.19 4.36 8.35
CA LEU A 165 5.94 4.48 9.12
C LEU A 165 5.18 3.16 9.05
N TRP A 166 4.30 2.88 10.02
CA TRP A 166 3.36 1.75 9.94
C TRP A 166 1.98 2.09 10.49
N SER A 167 0.94 1.46 9.95
CA SER A 167 -0.42 1.46 10.50
C SER A 167 -1.33 0.49 9.72
N GLY A 168 -2.59 0.35 10.16
CA GLY A 168 -3.66 -0.34 9.44
C GLY A 168 -4.97 0.47 9.38
N ASP A 169 -6.07 -0.25 9.15
CA ASP A 169 -7.45 0.14 9.43
C ASP A 169 -7.93 1.36 8.60
N ILE A 170 -8.19 1.14 7.29
CA ILE A 170 -8.46 2.20 6.31
C ILE A 170 -9.89 2.11 5.71
N ALA A 171 -10.71 3.13 5.98
CA ALA A 171 -12.10 3.30 5.55
C ALA A 171 -13.10 2.34 6.23
N GLY A 172 -12.96 2.16 7.54
CA GLY A 172 -13.66 1.16 8.36
C GLY A 172 -14.86 1.65 9.16
N GLN A 173 -15.71 0.70 9.54
CA GLN A 173 -16.92 0.85 10.39
C GLN A 173 -17.86 2.03 10.01
N GLY A 174 -17.86 2.42 8.73
CA GLY A 174 -18.71 3.47 8.17
C GLY A 174 -18.02 4.84 8.00
N TRP A 175 -16.76 4.98 8.42
CA TRP A 175 -15.97 6.22 8.32
C TRP A 175 -15.15 6.26 7.03
N GLY A 176 -15.83 6.52 5.92
CA GLY A 176 -15.23 6.70 4.60
C GLY A 176 -14.61 8.09 4.39
N ILE A 177 -14.30 8.41 3.13
CA ILE A 177 -13.70 9.70 2.75
C ILE A 177 -14.68 10.83 3.06
N ASN A 178 -14.28 11.76 3.93
CA ASN A 178 -15.07 12.95 4.28
C ASN A 178 -14.45 14.24 3.68
N PRO A 179 -15.00 14.78 2.58
CA PRO A 179 -14.45 15.97 1.93
C PRO A 179 -14.48 17.22 2.82
N ASP A 180 -15.44 17.34 3.74
CA ASP A 180 -15.64 18.52 4.58
C ASP A 180 -14.45 18.75 5.54
N ILE A 181 -13.70 17.69 5.86
CA ILE A 181 -12.47 17.74 6.67
C ILE A 181 -11.18 17.57 5.84
N GLY A 182 -11.29 17.49 4.50
CA GLY A 182 -10.14 17.28 3.61
C GLY A 182 -9.78 15.81 3.34
N GLY A 183 -10.68 14.86 3.63
CA GLY A 183 -10.46 13.44 3.37
C GLY A 183 -9.55 12.77 4.40
N PHE A 184 -8.75 11.79 3.97
CA PHE A 184 -7.85 11.02 4.86
C PHE A 184 -6.55 11.79 5.17
N ARG A 185 -6.64 12.88 5.96
CA ARG A 185 -5.51 13.81 6.21
C ARG A 185 -4.28 13.13 6.82
N ALA A 186 -4.44 12.06 7.59
CA ALA A 186 -3.34 11.28 8.14
C ALA A 186 -2.31 10.86 7.07
N TYR A 187 -2.75 10.54 5.85
CA TYR A 187 -1.84 10.25 4.73
C TYR A 187 -0.97 11.45 4.32
N GLU A 188 -1.50 12.68 4.38
CA GLU A 188 -0.72 13.90 4.08
C GLU A 188 0.25 14.24 5.22
N GLU A 189 -0.12 13.98 6.48
CA GLU A 189 0.82 14.09 7.61
C GLU A 189 1.95 13.07 7.50
N MET A 190 1.63 11.80 7.25
CA MET A 190 2.61 10.74 7.01
C MET A 190 3.54 11.06 5.82
N ARG A 191 2.99 11.59 4.71
CA ARG A 191 3.78 11.99 3.52
C ARG A 191 4.82 13.05 3.87
N ARG A 192 4.50 14.00 4.77
CA ARG A 192 5.38 15.11 5.16
C ARG A 192 6.55 14.70 6.06
N LEU A 193 6.52 13.49 6.64
CA LEU A 193 7.63 12.95 7.43
C LEU A 193 8.79 12.40 6.58
N ASP A 194 8.60 12.37 5.25
CA ASP A 194 9.53 11.86 4.22
C ASP A 194 10.08 10.45 4.55
N PRO A 195 9.20 9.46 4.81
CA PRO A 195 9.65 8.11 5.10
C PRO A 195 10.16 7.39 3.84
N ASP A 196 11.10 6.47 4.04
CA ASP A 196 11.64 5.60 3.00
C ASP A 196 10.61 4.61 2.46
N PHE A 197 9.68 4.17 3.32
CA PHE A 197 8.51 3.37 2.98
C PHE A 197 7.43 3.44 4.09
N PHE A 198 6.25 2.90 3.78
CA PHE A 198 5.15 2.67 4.71
C PHE A 198 4.81 1.18 4.78
N LEU A 199 4.68 0.66 5.99
CA LEU A 199 4.17 -0.68 6.27
C LEU A 199 2.66 -0.59 6.52
N CYS A 200 1.87 -1.12 5.59
CA CYS A 200 0.42 -1.27 5.76
C CYS A 200 0.18 -2.65 6.37
N SER A 201 -0.16 -2.71 7.66
CA SER A 201 -0.21 -3.94 8.45
C SER A 201 -1.49 -4.77 8.27
N GLY A 202 -2.47 -4.28 7.51
CA GLY A 202 -3.79 -4.90 7.38
C GLY A 202 -4.82 -3.88 6.94
N ASP A 203 -6.07 -4.32 6.76
CA ASP A 203 -7.26 -3.50 6.57
C ASP A 203 -7.08 -2.34 5.59
N SER A 204 -6.42 -2.63 4.47
CA SER A 204 -6.24 -1.68 3.36
C SER A 204 -7.57 -1.33 2.67
N ILE A 205 -8.61 -2.15 2.92
CA ILE A 205 -10.03 -1.90 2.65
C ILE A 205 -10.90 -2.57 3.71
N TYR A 206 -12.16 -2.12 3.82
CA TYR A 206 -13.25 -2.87 4.45
C TYR A 206 -14.24 -3.36 3.40
N ALA A 207 -14.09 -4.61 2.96
CA ALA A 207 -14.94 -5.20 1.93
C ALA A 207 -16.38 -5.49 2.43
N ASP A 208 -16.57 -5.58 3.74
CA ASP A 208 -17.80 -5.90 4.44
C ASP A 208 -18.37 -4.73 5.28
N GLY A 209 -17.62 -3.63 5.34
CA GLY A 209 -18.00 -2.37 5.98
C GLY A 209 -18.80 -1.46 5.05
N VAL A 210 -20.10 -1.34 5.30
CA VAL A 210 -21.00 -0.44 4.55
C VAL A 210 -20.78 1.01 4.95
N ILE A 211 -20.57 1.88 3.97
CA ILE A 211 -20.38 3.33 4.17
C ILE A 211 -21.68 4.06 3.87
N GLN A 212 -22.33 4.55 4.93
CA GLN A 212 -23.55 5.36 4.83
C GLN A 212 -23.23 6.77 4.32
N PRO A 213 -24.11 7.45 3.55
CA PRO A 213 -23.84 8.80 3.03
C PRO A 213 -23.54 9.85 4.10
N SER A 214 -24.13 9.71 5.29
CA SER A 214 -23.86 10.59 6.42
C SER A 214 -24.12 9.92 7.76
N VAL A 215 -23.38 10.32 8.79
CA VAL A 215 -23.58 9.91 10.19
C VAL A 215 -23.65 11.15 11.07
N THR A 216 -24.70 11.26 11.88
CA THR A 216 -24.82 12.32 12.89
C THR A 216 -24.07 11.89 14.16
N LEU A 217 -23.12 12.70 14.61
CA LEU A 217 -22.32 12.46 15.80
C LEU A 217 -23.09 12.85 17.08
N PRO A 218 -22.69 12.35 18.27
CA PRO A 218 -23.37 12.64 19.53
C PRO A 218 -23.48 14.13 19.89
N ASP A 219 -22.59 14.97 19.36
CA ASP A 219 -22.59 16.44 19.56
C ASP A 219 -23.32 17.23 18.46
N GLY A 220 -23.99 16.53 17.53
CA GLY A 220 -24.75 17.14 16.44
C GLY A 220 -23.93 17.52 15.21
N ARG A 221 -22.60 17.34 15.21
CA ARG A 221 -21.80 17.40 13.97
C ARG A 221 -22.21 16.27 13.03
N ILE A 222 -21.99 16.45 11.73
CA ILE A 222 -22.34 15.45 10.69
C ILE A 222 -21.07 15.08 9.94
N TRP A 223 -20.75 13.79 9.94
CA TRP A 223 -19.79 13.19 9.02
C TRP A 223 -20.47 12.92 7.68
N ARG A 224 -19.87 13.34 6.57
CA ARG A 224 -20.41 13.12 5.21
C ARG A 224 -19.44 12.30 4.39
N ASN A 225 -19.87 11.13 3.94
CA ASN A 225 -19.04 10.24 3.16
C ASN A 225 -19.21 10.48 1.67
N VAL A 226 -18.11 10.41 0.92
CA VAL A 226 -18.17 9.95 -0.47
C VAL A 226 -18.70 8.53 -0.46
N THR A 227 -19.63 8.18 -1.36
CA THR A 227 -20.17 6.82 -1.47
C THR A 227 -20.01 6.27 -2.89
N THR A 228 -19.91 4.95 -3.00
CA THR A 228 -19.94 4.21 -4.26
C THR A 228 -20.86 3.00 -4.13
N PRO A 229 -21.40 2.43 -5.23
CA PRO A 229 -22.24 1.24 -5.17
C PRO A 229 -21.57 0.08 -4.43
N GLU A 230 -20.28 -0.14 -4.64
CA GLU A 230 -19.48 -1.21 -4.04
C GLU A 230 -19.19 -0.99 -2.54
N LYS A 231 -19.54 0.18 -1.99
CA LYS A 231 -19.50 0.50 -0.55
C LYS A 231 -20.88 0.56 0.11
N SER A 232 -21.96 0.34 -0.64
CA SER A 232 -23.34 0.33 -0.11
C SER A 232 -23.82 -1.04 0.41
N LYS A 233 -23.05 -2.11 0.18
CA LYS A 233 -23.27 -3.45 0.75
C LYS A 233 -21.93 -4.18 0.95
N VAL A 234 -21.99 -5.40 1.48
CA VAL A 234 -20.83 -6.31 1.55
C VAL A 234 -20.38 -6.76 0.15
N ALA A 235 -19.08 -6.94 -0.05
CA ALA A 235 -18.52 -7.43 -1.30
C ALA A 235 -18.63 -8.96 -1.39
N GLU A 236 -19.10 -9.44 -2.55
CA GLU A 236 -19.23 -10.87 -2.83
C GLU A 236 -18.55 -11.22 -4.15
N THR A 237 -18.65 -10.33 -5.13
CA THR A 237 -18.10 -10.48 -6.48
C THR A 237 -16.75 -9.79 -6.60
N LEU A 238 -15.91 -10.27 -7.53
CA LEU A 238 -14.64 -9.62 -7.86
C LEU A 238 -14.78 -8.12 -8.21
N ALA A 239 -15.90 -7.72 -8.84
CA ALA A 239 -16.15 -6.33 -9.19
C ALA A 239 -16.33 -5.42 -7.96
N GLU A 240 -16.98 -5.94 -6.91
CA GLU A 240 -17.21 -5.27 -5.62
C GLU A 240 -15.92 -5.19 -4.80
N TYR A 241 -15.13 -6.28 -4.74
CA TYR A 241 -13.80 -6.27 -4.11
C TYR A 241 -12.88 -5.23 -4.79
N ARG A 242 -12.80 -5.21 -6.13
CA ARG A 242 -12.08 -4.16 -6.87
C ARG A 242 -12.61 -2.75 -6.56
N GLY A 243 -13.93 -2.60 -6.40
CA GLY A 243 -14.57 -1.34 -6.05
C GLY A 243 -14.18 -0.80 -4.68
N ASN A 244 -13.95 -1.70 -3.72
CA ASN A 244 -13.44 -1.35 -2.40
C ASN A 244 -12.02 -0.77 -2.48
N PHE A 245 -11.11 -1.36 -3.27
CA PHE A 245 -9.78 -0.77 -3.49
C PHE A 245 -9.83 0.54 -4.30
N ARG A 246 -10.73 0.64 -5.30
CA ARG A 246 -10.96 1.90 -6.04
C ARG A 246 -11.40 3.03 -5.11
N TYR A 247 -12.22 2.74 -4.10
CA TYR A 247 -12.77 3.74 -3.19
C TYR A 247 -11.68 4.59 -2.53
N ASN A 248 -10.65 3.96 -1.94
CA ASN A 248 -9.57 4.67 -1.25
C ASN A 248 -8.74 5.54 -2.21
N LEU A 249 -8.66 5.18 -3.49
CA LEU A 249 -7.99 5.97 -4.54
C LEU A 249 -8.83 7.18 -5.04
N LEU A 250 -10.06 7.37 -4.56
CA LEU A 250 -10.80 8.63 -4.77
C LEU A 250 -10.21 9.76 -3.91
N ASP A 251 -9.64 9.44 -2.75
CA ASP A 251 -8.99 10.41 -1.88
C ASP A 251 -7.74 11.01 -2.55
N HIS A 252 -7.45 12.27 -2.27
CA HIS A 252 -6.32 12.99 -2.86
C HIS A 252 -5.03 12.85 -2.03
N ASN A 253 -5.15 12.73 -0.71
CA ASN A 253 -4.03 12.48 0.20
C ASN A 253 -3.45 11.08 -0.07
N VAL A 254 -4.32 10.06 -0.21
CA VAL A 254 -3.90 8.69 -0.57
C VAL A 254 -3.13 8.67 -1.89
N ARG A 255 -3.66 9.31 -2.94
CA ARG A 255 -2.97 9.37 -4.25
C ARG A 255 -1.66 10.17 -4.19
N ALA A 256 -1.60 11.24 -3.41
CA ALA A 256 -0.38 12.03 -3.23
C ALA A 256 0.70 11.28 -2.43
N PHE A 257 0.29 10.54 -1.40
CA PHE A 257 1.14 9.68 -0.59
C PHE A 257 1.71 8.53 -1.41
N ASN A 258 0.84 7.75 -2.07
CA ASN A 258 1.21 6.60 -2.90
C ASN A 258 2.20 6.97 -4.03
N ALA A 259 2.13 8.18 -4.56
CA ALA A 259 3.06 8.67 -5.58
C ALA A 259 4.46 9.04 -5.04
N GLN A 260 4.70 9.01 -3.74
CA GLN A 260 5.95 9.46 -3.10
C GLN A 260 6.54 8.45 -2.11
N VAL A 261 5.67 7.72 -1.40
CA VAL A 261 6.03 6.75 -0.36
C VAL A 261 5.78 5.34 -0.88
N PRO A 262 6.81 4.48 -0.99
CA PRO A 262 6.63 3.06 -1.27
C PRO A 262 5.84 2.35 -0.18
N SER A 263 4.95 1.44 -0.56
CA SER A 263 4.22 0.62 0.40
C SER A 263 4.77 -0.81 0.45
N VAL A 264 5.05 -1.29 1.67
CA VAL A 264 5.15 -2.71 2.00
C VAL A 264 3.77 -3.11 2.54
N VAL A 265 2.98 -3.80 1.73
CA VAL A 265 1.58 -4.13 2.07
C VAL A 265 1.46 -5.57 2.57
N GLN A 266 0.69 -5.73 3.64
CA GLN A 266 0.15 -6.97 4.21
C GLN A 266 -1.38 -6.92 4.09
N TRP A 267 -2.04 -8.09 4.14
CA TRP A 267 -3.49 -8.16 4.26
C TRP A 267 -3.88 -8.71 5.63
N ASP A 268 -5.11 -8.45 6.02
CA ASP A 268 -5.72 -8.94 7.24
C ASP A 268 -7.11 -9.54 6.90
N ASP A 269 -8.11 -9.39 7.76
CA ASP A 269 -9.43 -9.96 7.56
C ASP A 269 -10.32 -9.12 6.66
N HIS A 270 -10.35 -7.80 6.82
CA HIS A 270 -11.33 -6.94 6.14
C HIS A 270 -11.07 -6.74 4.63
N GLU A 271 -9.94 -7.20 4.10
CA GLU A 271 -9.78 -7.49 2.67
C GLU A 271 -10.82 -8.50 2.14
N VAL A 272 -11.28 -9.42 2.99
CA VAL A 272 -12.27 -10.47 2.69
C VAL A 272 -13.59 -10.20 3.43
N ARG A 273 -13.55 -10.29 4.77
CA ARG A 273 -14.59 -9.94 5.77
C ARG A 273 -14.03 -10.15 7.19
N ASN A 274 -14.54 -9.38 8.16
CA ASN A 274 -14.29 -9.45 9.61
C ASN A 274 -14.06 -10.90 10.10
N ASN A 275 -13.00 -11.25 10.80
CA ASN A 275 -12.75 -12.53 11.50
C ASN A 275 -12.68 -13.80 10.63
N TRP A 276 -12.41 -13.70 9.32
CA TRP A 276 -12.42 -14.89 8.46
C TRP A 276 -11.30 -15.90 8.75
N TYR A 277 -11.56 -17.14 8.35
CA TYR A 277 -10.60 -18.25 8.34
C TYR A 277 -10.91 -19.23 7.19
N PRO A 278 -9.93 -20.01 6.69
CA PRO A 278 -10.14 -20.98 5.61
C PRO A 278 -11.22 -22.02 5.92
N GLY A 279 -12.10 -22.29 4.95
CA GLY A 279 -13.23 -23.21 5.08
C GLY A 279 -14.39 -22.72 5.96
N GLN A 280 -14.44 -21.43 6.31
CA GLN A 280 -15.60 -20.85 6.99
C GLN A 280 -16.83 -20.84 6.07
N ILE A 281 -18.00 -21.22 6.61
CA ILE A 281 -19.30 -21.06 5.97
C ILE A 281 -20.10 -19.99 6.72
N LEU A 282 -20.65 -19.01 5.98
CA LEU A 282 -21.33 -17.85 6.57
C LEU A 282 -22.79 -18.11 6.93
N ASP A 283 -23.18 -17.70 8.14
CA ASP A 283 -24.58 -17.52 8.56
C ASP A 283 -25.03 -16.04 8.53
N ASP A 284 -24.25 -15.17 7.87
CA ASP A 284 -24.60 -13.75 7.74
C ASP A 284 -25.57 -13.52 6.58
N VAL A 285 -26.77 -13.05 6.88
CA VAL A 285 -27.86 -12.77 5.92
C VAL A 285 -27.52 -11.66 4.90
N ARG A 286 -26.48 -10.86 5.13
CA ARG A 286 -25.98 -9.86 4.16
C ARG A 286 -25.35 -10.51 2.93
N TYR A 287 -24.94 -11.76 3.03
CA TYR A 287 -24.27 -12.51 1.97
C TYR A 287 -25.19 -13.55 1.33
N SER A 288 -25.18 -13.61 0.00
CA SER A 288 -25.73 -14.71 -0.80
C SER A 288 -24.67 -15.79 -1.02
N GLU A 289 -23.42 -15.39 -1.28
CA GLU A 289 -22.27 -16.30 -1.27
C GLU A 289 -21.92 -16.70 0.17
N LYS A 290 -21.95 -18.00 0.49
CA LYS A 290 -21.71 -18.48 1.85
C LYS A 290 -20.33 -19.08 2.06
N ASP A 291 -19.64 -19.47 0.99
CA ASP A 291 -18.32 -20.07 1.05
C ASP A 291 -17.24 -18.97 1.11
N VAL A 292 -16.51 -18.91 2.23
CA VAL A 292 -15.50 -17.88 2.45
C VAL A 292 -14.23 -18.12 1.62
N ASP A 293 -13.91 -19.36 1.24
CA ASP A 293 -12.75 -19.62 0.37
C ASP A 293 -13.00 -19.03 -1.03
N VAL A 294 -14.26 -19.02 -1.47
CA VAL A 294 -14.71 -18.37 -2.70
C VAL A 294 -14.60 -16.84 -2.61
N LEU A 295 -14.95 -16.25 -1.46
CA LEU A 295 -14.79 -14.82 -1.19
C LEU A 295 -13.30 -14.43 -1.13
N ALA A 296 -12.49 -15.16 -0.37
CA ALA A 296 -11.06 -14.95 -0.21
C ALA A 296 -10.31 -15.04 -1.55
N ALA A 297 -10.67 -15.99 -2.43
CA ALA A 297 -10.09 -16.08 -3.77
C ALA A 297 -10.42 -14.86 -4.66
N ARG A 298 -11.62 -14.27 -4.52
CA ARG A 298 -12.02 -13.03 -5.23
C ARG A 298 -11.31 -11.81 -4.64
N ALA A 299 -11.20 -11.73 -3.32
CA ALA A 299 -10.48 -10.70 -2.59
C ALA A 299 -8.98 -10.68 -2.91
N LEU A 300 -8.28 -11.81 -2.79
CA LEU A 300 -6.85 -11.95 -3.08
C LEU A 300 -6.50 -11.52 -4.51
N ARG A 301 -7.37 -11.82 -5.48
CA ARG A 301 -7.21 -11.33 -6.85
C ARG A 301 -7.33 -9.81 -6.94
N ALA A 302 -8.34 -9.21 -6.31
CA ALA A 302 -8.49 -7.76 -6.29
C ALA A 302 -7.31 -7.09 -5.57
N PHE A 303 -6.88 -7.62 -4.42
CA PHE A 303 -5.70 -7.16 -3.68
C PHE A 303 -4.45 -7.21 -4.55
N GLY A 304 -4.17 -8.32 -5.23
CA GLY A 304 -3.03 -8.44 -6.16
C GLY A 304 -3.13 -7.50 -7.37
N GLU A 305 -4.34 -7.21 -7.86
CA GLU A 305 -4.57 -6.22 -8.93
C GLU A 305 -4.38 -4.78 -8.45
N TYR A 306 -4.56 -4.47 -7.17
CA TYR A 306 -4.53 -3.11 -6.60
C TYR A 306 -3.31 -2.78 -5.74
N THR A 307 -2.49 -3.76 -5.36
CA THR A 307 -1.30 -3.55 -4.52
C THR A 307 -0.01 -3.95 -5.24
N PRO A 308 1.09 -3.19 -5.03
CA PRO A 308 2.41 -3.47 -5.61
C PRO A 308 3.19 -4.50 -4.77
N VAL A 309 2.68 -5.74 -4.66
CA VAL A 309 3.31 -6.84 -3.88
C VAL A 309 4.06 -7.84 -4.76
N SER A 310 5.36 -8.00 -4.54
CA SER A 310 6.29 -8.76 -5.41
C SER A 310 5.90 -10.23 -5.60
N THR A 311 5.46 -10.91 -4.55
CA THR A 311 5.05 -12.32 -4.56
C THR A 311 3.71 -12.58 -5.25
N LEU A 312 2.87 -11.55 -5.42
CA LEU A 312 1.63 -11.64 -6.20
C LEU A 312 1.85 -11.36 -7.69
N HIS A 313 2.93 -10.64 -8.04
CA HIS A 313 3.29 -10.31 -9.43
C HIS A 313 4.43 -11.19 -10.01
N ALA A 314 4.94 -12.16 -9.24
CA ALA A 314 6.05 -13.02 -9.64
C ALA A 314 5.70 -13.97 -10.80
N ARG A 315 6.51 -13.97 -11.87
CA ARG A 315 6.36 -14.86 -13.04
C ARG A 315 7.52 -15.84 -13.15
N GLY A 316 7.38 -17.00 -12.51
CA GLY A 316 8.31 -18.15 -12.62
C GLY A 316 9.57 -18.08 -11.75
N GLY A 317 10.08 -19.25 -11.36
CA GLY A 317 11.22 -19.44 -10.45
C GLY A 317 10.84 -20.19 -9.16
N ALA A 318 11.83 -20.68 -8.41
CA ALA A 318 11.59 -21.40 -7.14
C ALA A 318 11.00 -20.51 -6.03
N GLU A 319 11.28 -19.20 -6.09
CA GLU A 319 10.68 -18.17 -5.23
C GLU A 319 9.28 -17.75 -5.70
N ALA A 320 8.89 -18.08 -6.93
CA ALA A 320 7.61 -17.70 -7.54
C ALA A 320 6.49 -18.69 -7.20
N ARG A 321 6.27 -18.92 -5.90
CA ARG A 321 4.97 -19.37 -5.39
C ARG A 321 4.00 -18.19 -5.46
N ALA A 322 3.48 -17.95 -6.67
CA ALA A 322 2.56 -16.86 -6.94
C ALA A 322 1.31 -16.99 -6.05
N GLY A 323 0.84 -15.88 -5.48
CA GLY A 323 -0.33 -15.85 -4.59
C GLY A 323 -0.03 -15.92 -3.09
N ARG A 324 1.25 -15.89 -2.68
CA ARG A 324 1.67 -15.92 -1.27
C ARG A 324 1.90 -14.51 -0.72
N MET A 325 1.32 -14.14 0.41
CA MET A 325 1.52 -12.81 1.01
C MET A 325 2.87 -12.67 1.74
N HIS A 326 3.23 -13.68 2.53
CA HIS A 326 4.39 -13.62 3.41
C HIS A 326 5.73 -13.61 2.64
N ARG A 327 6.63 -12.69 3.02
CA ARG A 327 7.89 -12.40 2.32
C ARG A 327 8.86 -11.61 3.20
N VAL A 328 10.14 -11.55 2.80
CA VAL A 328 11.12 -10.65 3.43
C VAL A 328 11.41 -9.49 2.48
N VAL A 329 11.13 -8.26 2.90
CA VAL A 329 11.61 -7.05 2.23
C VAL A 329 12.94 -6.65 2.88
N ARG A 330 14.03 -6.80 2.13
CA ARG A 330 15.40 -6.57 2.60
C ARG A 330 15.81 -5.12 2.35
N TYR A 331 15.95 -4.34 3.41
CA TYR A 331 16.18 -2.89 3.38
C TYR A 331 17.60 -2.56 3.86
N GLY A 332 18.59 -3.02 3.09
CA GLY A 332 20.01 -2.79 3.38
C GLY A 332 20.55 -3.62 4.54
N PRO A 333 21.69 -3.23 5.13
CA PRO A 333 22.29 -3.94 6.27
C PRO A 333 21.58 -3.64 7.61
N LEU A 334 20.70 -2.63 7.66
CA LEU A 334 20.04 -2.20 8.89
C LEU A 334 18.76 -2.98 9.20
N LEU A 335 17.97 -3.34 8.18
CA LEU A 335 16.59 -3.78 8.38
C LEU A 335 16.20 -4.89 7.39
N ASP A 336 15.71 -6.01 7.91
CA ASP A 336 14.85 -6.94 7.20
C ASP A 336 13.42 -6.83 7.76
N VAL A 337 12.42 -6.62 6.89
CA VAL A 337 10.99 -6.65 7.25
C VAL A 337 10.41 -8.00 6.84
N PHE A 338 9.98 -8.78 7.84
CA PHE A 338 9.34 -10.08 7.71
C PHE A 338 7.83 -9.85 7.69
N VAL A 339 7.26 -9.74 6.50
CA VAL A 339 5.81 -9.64 6.31
C VAL A 339 5.22 -11.03 6.49
N LEU A 340 4.27 -11.16 7.42
CA LEU A 340 3.57 -12.40 7.71
C LEU A 340 2.24 -12.48 6.93
N ASP A 341 1.47 -13.52 7.24
CA ASP A 341 0.10 -13.74 6.78
C ASP A 341 -0.56 -14.62 7.84
N MET A 342 -1.29 -14.02 8.77
CA MET A 342 -1.96 -14.74 9.85
C MET A 342 -3.44 -15.04 9.53
N ARG A 343 -3.81 -14.96 8.23
CA ARG A 343 -5.15 -15.26 7.69
C ARG A 343 -5.20 -16.47 6.78
N SER A 344 -4.35 -16.55 5.75
CA SER A 344 -4.42 -17.61 4.72
C SER A 344 -4.27 -19.04 5.25
N TYR A 345 -3.59 -19.21 6.38
CA TYR A 345 -3.06 -20.51 6.83
C TYR A 345 -3.46 -20.89 8.27
N ARG A 346 -4.31 -20.06 8.90
CA ARG A 346 -4.80 -20.26 10.27
C ARG A 346 -5.83 -21.38 10.36
N ASN A 347 -6.04 -21.88 11.57
CA ASN A 347 -7.21 -22.70 11.90
C ASN A 347 -8.47 -21.85 12.19
N ALA A 348 -9.61 -22.53 12.31
CA ALA A 348 -10.89 -21.91 12.65
C ALA A 348 -10.87 -21.18 14.00
N ASN A 349 -11.62 -20.07 14.09
CA ASN A 349 -11.80 -19.36 15.36
C ASN A 349 -12.49 -20.28 16.37
N SER A 350 -11.92 -20.36 17.56
CA SER A 350 -12.33 -21.30 18.61
C SER A 350 -11.95 -20.73 19.98
N PRO A 351 -12.33 -21.38 21.10
CA PRO A 351 -11.89 -20.95 22.43
C PRO A 351 -10.38 -21.09 22.69
N GLY A 352 -9.61 -21.63 21.73
CA GLY A 352 -8.14 -21.69 21.77
C GLY A 352 -7.54 -22.66 22.81
N ARG A 353 -8.31 -23.64 23.31
CA ARG A 353 -7.91 -24.52 24.44
C ARG A 353 -7.29 -25.86 24.02
N GLN A 354 -6.89 -26.02 22.76
CA GLN A 354 -6.26 -27.24 22.26
C GLN A 354 -4.84 -27.38 22.83
N ALA A 355 -4.47 -28.56 23.33
CA ALA A 355 -3.11 -28.84 23.81
C ALA A 355 -2.11 -29.12 22.67
N ASP A 356 -2.63 -29.45 21.48
CA ASP A 356 -1.91 -29.64 20.23
C ASP A 356 -2.60 -28.87 19.09
N ASP A 357 -1.80 -28.15 18.30
CA ASP A 357 -2.29 -27.40 17.14
C ASP A 357 -1.19 -27.35 16.06
N THR A 358 -1.35 -28.19 15.03
CA THR A 358 -0.38 -28.28 13.92
C THR A 358 -0.61 -27.22 12.84
N THR A 359 -1.78 -26.57 12.84
CA THR A 359 -2.13 -25.50 11.89
C THR A 359 -1.83 -24.14 12.51
N GLY A 360 -2.28 -23.88 13.74
CA GLY A 360 -2.04 -22.66 14.48
C GLY A 360 -2.49 -21.40 13.75
N ILE A 361 -1.69 -20.34 13.87
CA ILE A 361 -1.97 -19.01 13.34
C ILE A 361 -1.18 -18.67 12.07
N LEU A 362 -0.04 -19.34 11.85
CA LEU A 362 0.83 -19.13 10.68
C LEU A 362 0.73 -20.27 9.65
N GLY A 363 0.30 -21.46 10.05
CA GLY A 363 0.50 -22.68 9.25
C GLY A 363 1.96 -23.17 9.26
N ALA A 364 2.12 -24.49 9.11
CA ALA A 364 3.43 -25.14 9.22
C ALA A 364 4.47 -24.65 8.19
N GLU A 365 4.06 -24.36 6.95
CA GLU A 365 4.99 -23.87 5.91
C GLU A 365 5.55 -22.48 6.25
N GLN A 366 4.70 -21.54 6.65
CA GLN A 366 5.11 -20.18 6.99
C GLN A 366 5.96 -20.15 8.25
N LEU A 367 5.62 -20.94 9.27
CA LEU A 367 6.43 -21.06 10.49
C LEU A 367 7.84 -21.59 10.17
N ALA A 368 7.93 -22.62 9.33
CA ALA A 368 9.22 -23.16 8.87
C ALA A 368 10.00 -22.17 7.99
N TRP A 369 9.31 -21.41 7.12
CA TRP A 369 9.88 -20.32 6.34
C TRP A 369 10.44 -19.22 7.24
N LEU A 370 9.65 -18.72 8.19
CA LEU A 370 9.99 -17.63 9.08
C LEU A 370 11.22 -17.97 9.93
N LYS A 371 11.25 -19.19 10.50
CA LYS A 371 12.40 -19.70 11.26
C LYS A 371 13.69 -19.76 10.43
N ARG A 372 13.60 -20.19 9.16
CA ARG A 372 14.75 -20.25 8.25
C ARG A 372 15.23 -18.83 7.89
N GLU A 373 14.34 -17.94 7.49
CA GLU A 373 14.72 -16.58 7.08
C GLU A 373 15.27 -15.77 8.27
N LEU A 374 14.68 -15.86 9.47
CA LEU A 374 15.19 -15.20 10.68
C LEU A 374 16.60 -15.68 11.06
N ALA A 375 16.87 -16.99 10.90
CA ALA A 375 18.19 -17.57 11.16
C ALA A 375 19.23 -17.25 10.07
N ALA A 376 18.78 -16.89 8.86
CA ALA A 376 19.64 -16.48 7.75
C ALA A 376 19.89 -14.96 7.70
N SER A 377 19.04 -14.16 8.34
CA SER A 377 19.12 -12.70 8.34
C SER A 377 20.33 -12.18 9.13
N THR A 378 21.11 -11.33 8.47
CA THR A 378 22.26 -10.62 9.04
C THR A 378 21.97 -9.13 9.29
N ALA A 379 20.74 -8.67 9.01
CA ALA A 379 20.32 -7.30 9.28
C ALA A 379 20.34 -7.00 10.79
N VAL A 380 20.66 -5.74 11.14
CA VAL A 380 20.70 -5.27 12.54
C VAL A 380 19.34 -5.45 13.22
N TRP A 381 18.27 -5.10 12.51
CA TRP A 381 16.88 -5.23 12.96
C TRP A 381 16.09 -6.18 12.05
N LYS A 382 15.20 -6.95 12.68
CA LYS A 382 14.33 -7.95 12.08
C LYS A 382 12.91 -7.61 12.54
N VAL A 383 12.23 -6.79 11.76
CA VAL A 383 10.87 -6.34 12.06
C VAL A 383 9.90 -7.44 11.61
N LEU A 384 9.15 -8.00 12.55
CA LEU A 384 8.06 -8.91 12.27
C LEU A 384 6.79 -8.07 12.11
N ALA A 385 6.35 -7.93 10.86
CA ALA A 385 5.08 -7.30 10.54
C ALA A 385 3.99 -8.37 10.60
N ALA A 386 3.18 -8.28 11.64
CA ALA A 386 2.07 -9.18 11.91
C ALA A 386 0.75 -8.41 11.74
N ASP A 387 -0.23 -9.05 11.12
CA ASP A 387 -1.55 -8.45 10.90
C ASP A 387 -2.25 -8.26 12.26
N MET A 388 -2.46 -9.36 13.00
CA MET A 388 -3.00 -9.33 14.37
C MET A 388 -1.95 -9.21 15.48
N PRO A 389 -2.34 -8.71 16.67
CA PRO A 389 -1.52 -8.68 17.88
C PRO A 389 -1.26 -10.06 18.52
N LEU A 390 -0.21 -10.13 19.34
CA LEU A 390 0.23 -11.36 20.02
C LEU A 390 -0.45 -11.60 21.37
N GLY A 391 -0.47 -10.60 22.25
CA GLY A 391 -0.95 -10.72 23.64
C GLY A 391 -2.26 -10.01 23.92
N LEU A 392 -2.91 -9.44 22.91
CA LEU A 392 -4.21 -8.78 23.03
C LEU A 392 -5.33 -9.79 22.77
N VAL A 393 -6.28 -9.86 23.70
CA VAL A 393 -7.45 -10.74 23.59
C VAL A 393 -8.46 -10.11 22.63
N VAL A 394 -8.61 -10.68 21.43
CA VAL A 394 -9.56 -10.25 20.39
C VAL A 394 -10.69 -11.29 20.28
N PRO A 395 -11.88 -11.02 20.83
CA PRO A 395 -12.99 -11.98 20.85
C PRO A 395 -13.73 -12.06 19.51
N ASP A 396 -14.07 -13.28 19.11
CA ASP A 396 -14.96 -13.59 17.99
C ASP A 396 -16.29 -14.13 18.55
N GLY A 397 -17.27 -13.23 18.73
CA GLY A 397 -18.51 -13.55 19.43
C GLY A 397 -18.32 -13.74 20.94
N SER A 398 -19.02 -14.71 21.54
CA SER A 398 -19.09 -14.89 23.00
C SER A 398 -18.07 -15.85 23.61
N ALA A 399 -17.42 -16.68 22.79
CA ALA A 399 -16.59 -17.80 23.26
C ALA A 399 -15.34 -18.09 22.43
N ASN A 400 -15.26 -17.60 21.19
CA ASN A 400 -14.11 -17.83 20.32
C ASN A 400 -13.17 -16.62 20.35
N PHE A 401 -11.95 -16.84 19.89
CA PHE A 401 -10.94 -15.80 19.73
C PHE A 401 -10.39 -15.82 18.31
N GLU A 402 -9.91 -14.65 17.90
CA GLU A 402 -9.41 -14.38 16.56
C GLU A 402 -7.90 -14.19 16.54
N ALA A 403 -7.35 -13.37 17.43
CA ALA A 403 -5.92 -13.13 17.51
C ALA A 403 -5.17 -14.38 18.04
N VAL A 404 -3.90 -14.20 18.36
CA VAL A 404 -3.05 -15.22 18.98
C VAL A 404 -3.57 -15.61 20.37
N ALA A 405 -3.89 -14.62 21.21
CA ALA A 405 -4.25 -14.82 22.61
C ALA A 405 -5.73 -15.21 22.82
N GLN A 406 -5.97 -16.28 23.57
CA GLN A 406 -7.31 -16.85 23.82
C GLN A 406 -7.93 -16.50 25.19
N GLY A 407 -7.39 -15.52 25.92
CA GLY A 407 -7.86 -15.19 27.26
C GLY A 407 -7.66 -16.35 28.25
N ASP A 408 -6.51 -17.01 28.19
CA ASP A 408 -6.10 -18.06 29.13
C ASP A 408 -4.67 -17.78 29.64
N PRO A 409 -4.50 -17.12 30.80
CA PRO A 409 -3.19 -16.67 31.31
C PRO A 409 -2.24 -17.80 31.77
N GLY A 410 -2.46 -19.02 31.30
CA GLY A 410 -1.76 -20.23 31.67
C GLY A 410 -0.65 -20.63 30.68
N ALA A 411 -0.42 -21.94 30.55
CA ALA A 411 0.52 -22.45 29.56
C ALA A 411 -0.04 -22.22 28.13
N PRO A 412 0.81 -22.07 27.09
CA PRO A 412 0.35 -21.83 25.74
C PRO A 412 -0.58 -22.93 25.23
N LEU A 413 -1.72 -22.55 24.67
CA LEU A 413 -2.70 -23.44 24.05
C LEU A 413 -3.10 -22.92 22.66
N GLY A 414 -3.65 -23.79 21.82
CA GLY A 414 -4.12 -23.45 20.48
C GLY A 414 -3.10 -22.66 19.66
N ARG A 415 -3.48 -21.45 19.25
CA ARG A 415 -2.66 -20.57 18.40
C ARG A 415 -1.38 -20.07 19.05
N GLU A 416 -1.35 -19.93 20.38
CA GLU A 416 -0.16 -19.53 21.11
C GLU A 416 0.97 -20.57 21.01
N LEU A 417 0.66 -21.85 20.75
CA LEU A 417 1.66 -22.91 20.63
C LEU A 417 2.71 -22.59 19.56
N GLN A 418 2.30 -22.05 18.40
CA GLN A 418 3.24 -21.66 17.34
C GLN A 418 4.07 -20.42 17.70
N ILE A 419 3.49 -19.46 18.43
CA ILE A 419 4.20 -18.27 18.90
C ILE A 419 5.21 -18.66 19.98
N ALA A 420 4.84 -19.53 20.93
CA ALA A 420 5.77 -20.13 21.88
C ALA A 420 6.91 -20.90 21.18
N GLU A 421 6.61 -21.67 20.13
CA GLU A 421 7.60 -22.40 19.33
C GLU A 421 8.55 -21.47 18.56
N LEU A 422 8.07 -20.31 18.10
CA LEU A 422 8.85 -19.28 17.42
C LEU A 422 9.74 -18.49 18.39
N LEU A 423 9.17 -18.02 19.50
CA LEU A 423 9.86 -17.26 20.55
C LEU A 423 10.97 -18.11 21.21
N ARG A 424 10.70 -19.39 21.46
CA ARG A 424 11.71 -20.41 21.83
C ARG A 424 12.83 -20.50 20.81
N PHE A 425 12.49 -20.60 19.52
CA PHE A 425 13.47 -20.70 18.45
C PHE A 425 14.38 -19.46 18.39
N VAL A 426 13.80 -18.26 18.47
CA VAL A 426 14.55 -16.97 18.51
C VAL A 426 15.57 -16.96 19.65
N LYS A 427 15.14 -17.33 20.87
CA LYS A 427 15.99 -17.44 22.05
C LYS A 427 17.16 -18.41 21.85
N HIS A 428 16.87 -19.68 21.53
CA HIS A 428 17.91 -20.73 21.45
C HIS A 428 18.84 -20.56 20.24
N ARG A 429 18.34 -19.98 19.13
CA ARG A 429 19.20 -19.58 17.99
C ARG A 429 19.97 -18.30 18.22
N ARG A 430 19.72 -17.57 19.32
CA ARG A 430 20.33 -16.28 19.64
C ARG A 430 20.13 -15.25 18.51
N ILE A 431 18.93 -15.24 17.92
CA ILE A 431 18.56 -14.28 16.88
C ILE A 431 18.37 -12.91 17.56
N THR A 432 19.03 -11.88 17.01
CA THR A 432 19.09 -10.54 17.61
C THR A 432 18.23 -9.53 16.86
N GLY A 433 17.78 -8.49 17.58
CA GLY A 433 17.10 -7.32 17.00
C GLY A 433 15.69 -7.59 16.48
N THR A 434 14.94 -8.51 17.10
CA THR A 434 13.54 -8.81 16.75
C THR A 434 12.58 -7.81 17.40
N VAL A 435 11.69 -7.21 16.61
CA VAL A 435 10.63 -6.28 17.06
C VAL A 435 9.35 -6.59 16.32
N TRP A 436 8.20 -6.55 16.99
CA TRP A 436 6.89 -6.78 16.37
C TRP A 436 6.14 -5.47 16.14
N LEU A 437 5.51 -5.32 14.96
CA LEU A 437 4.64 -4.20 14.62
C LEU A 437 3.28 -4.75 14.13
N THR A 438 2.18 -4.26 14.71
CA THR A 438 0.82 -4.80 14.53
C THR A 438 -0.24 -3.69 14.40
N ALA A 439 -1.44 -4.05 13.93
CA ALA A 439 -2.62 -3.18 13.79
C ALA A 439 -3.87 -3.86 14.40
N ASP A 440 -4.95 -4.08 13.63
CA ASP A 440 -6.18 -4.86 13.94
C ASP A 440 -7.10 -4.28 15.04
N VAL A 441 -6.57 -3.64 16.09
CA VAL A 441 -7.35 -3.28 17.28
C VAL A 441 -7.82 -1.81 17.35
N HIS A 442 -7.52 -0.99 16.35
CA HIS A 442 -8.04 0.39 16.23
C HIS A 442 -7.67 1.34 17.40
N TYR A 443 -6.49 1.15 17.97
CA TYR A 443 -5.82 2.11 18.84
C TYR A 443 -4.30 1.93 18.77
N THR A 444 -3.55 2.82 19.44
CA THR A 444 -2.09 2.71 19.53
C THR A 444 -1.61 2.34 20.93
N SER A 445 -0.65 1.43 21.04
CA SER A 445 -0.11 0.93 22.31
C SER A 445 1.30 0.36 22.17
N ALA A 446 1.99 0.21 23.31
CA ALA A 446 3.30 -0.43 23.39
C ALA A 446 3.32 -1.47 24.52
N GLN A 447 3.78 -2.68 24.18
CA GLN A 447 3.78 -3.85 25.03
C GLN A 447 5.20 -4.39 25.14
N HIS A 448 5.63 -4.67 26.38
CA HIS A 448 6.90 -5.35 26.65
C HIS A 448 6.61 -6.73 27.24
N TYR A 449 7.03 -7.78 26.55
CA TYR A 449 6.86 -9.17 26.95
C TYR A 449 8.14 -9.66 27.61
N ALA A 450 8.07 -10.34 28.75
CA ALA A 450 9.26 -10.91 29.37
C ALA A 450 9.00 -12.17 30.21
N PRO A 451 9.92 -13.16 30.21
CA PRO A 451 9.73 -14.45 30.88
C PRO A 451 9.39 -14.36 32.37
N GLU A 452 9.93 -13.38 33.10
CA GLU A 452 9.70 -13.22 34.54
C GLU A 452 8.26 -12.80 34.91
N ARG A 453 7.46 -12.36 33.93
CA ARG A 453 6.02 -12.08 34.08
C ARG A 453 5.13 -13.14 33.43
N ALA A 454 5.72 -14.13 32.77
CA ALA A 454 5.03 -15.05 31.87
C ALA A 454 4.79 -16.43 32.50
N ALA A 455 3.68 -17.06 32.11
CA ALA A 455 3.47 -18.48 32.36
C ALA A 455 4.37 -19.36 31.46
N PHE A 456 4.58 -18.97 30.20
CA PHE A 456 5.58 -19.58 29.31
C PHE A 456 6.93 -18.86 29.42
N GLN A 457 7.93 -19.48 30.05
CA GLN A 457 9.20 -18.79 30.32
C GLN A 457 10.33 -19.08 29.31
N ASP A 458 10.11 -19.95 28.32
CA ASP A 458 11.16 -20.34 27.37
C ASP A 458 11.28 -19.41 26.15
N PHE A 459 11.38 -18.11 26.40
CA PHE A 459 11.68 -17.08 25.40
C PHE A 459 12.71 -16.05 25.91
N ALA A 460 12.98 -15.01 25.12
CA ALA A 460 13.74 -13.83 25.51
C ALA A 460 12.84 -12.58 25.41
N PRO A 461 12.99 -11.55 26.27
CA PRO A 461 12.08 -10.40 26.29
C PRO A 461 11.94 -9.71 24.93
N PHE A 462 10.80 -9.09 24.62
CA PHE A 462 10.66 -8.37 23.35
C PHE A 462 9.59 -7.28 23.40
N TRP A 463 9.59 -6.42 22.38
CA TRP A 463 8.61 -5.36 22.19
C TRP A 463 7.66 -5.66 21.04
N GLU A 464 6.39 -5.34 21.28
CA GLU A 464 5.34 -5.16 20.27
C GLU A 464 4.89 -3.71 20.32
N PHE A 465 4.65 -3.13 19.14
CA PHE A 465 4.07 -1.80 19.01
C PHE A 465 2.87 -1.87 18.08
N VAL A 466 1.72 -1.48 18.61
CA VAL A 466 0.44 -1.51 17.91
C VAL A 466 0.12 -0.10 17.42
N SER A 467 -0.32 0.02 16.16
CA SER A 467 -0.85 1.29 15.67
C SER A 467 -1.92 1.14 14.60
N GLY A 468 -3.04 1.79 14.86
CA GLY A 468 -4.19 2.02 14.00
C GLY A 468 -5.22 2.86 14.77
N PRO A 469 -6.26 3.42 14.14
CA PRO A 469 -6.60 3.31 12.72
C PRO A 469 -6.12 4.50 11.88
N LEU A 470 -6.10 4.37 10.55
CA LEU A 470 -5.82 5.47 9.60
C LEU A 470 -7.06 6.15 9.02
N ALA A 471 -8.18 5.43 8.91
CA ALA A 471 -9.48 5.99 8.57
C ALA A 471 -10.61 5.06 9.03
N ALA A 472 -10.63 4.68 10.30
CA ALA A 472 -11.62 3.73 10.83
C ALA A 472 -12.11 4.13 12.22
N GLY A 473 -13.10 3.41 12.75
CA GLY A 473 -13.70 3.73 14.04
C GLY A 473 -12.71 3.43 15.18
N GLY A 474 -12.55 4.31 16.15
CA GLY A 474 -11.69 4.03 17.31
C GLY A 474 -12.37 3.09 18.33
N PHE A 475 -11.63 2.16 18.93
CA PHE A 475 -12.16 1.16 19.89
C PHE A 475 -11.43 1.11 21.24
N PRO A 476 -12.10 0.68 22.34
CA PRO A 476 -11.47 0.53 23.65
C PRO A 476 -10.36 -0.53 23.67
N ALA A 477 -9.38 -0.32 24.55
CA ALA A 477 -8.24 -1.22 24.68
C ALA A 477 -8.67 -2.63 25.15
N ASN A 478 -8.26 -3.66 24.40
CA ASN A 478 -8.47 -5.06 24.75
C ASN A 478 -7.83 -5.42 26.09
N ALA A 479 -8.24 -6.55 26.67
CA ALA A 479 -7.49 -7.19 27.75
C ALA A 479 -6.13 -7.73 27.24
N LEU A 480 -5.18 -7.87 28.16
CA LEU A 480 -3.93 -8.61 27.90
C LEU A 480 -4.06 -10.05 28.41
N ASP A 481 -3.43 -10.97 27.69
CA ASP A 481 -3.23 -12.35 28.11
C ASP A 481 -1.83 -12.53 28.72
N ALA A 482 -1.71 -13.28 29.82
CA ALA A 482 -0.47 -13.41 30.58
C ALA A 482 0.44 -14.57 30.12
N THR A 483 0.04 -15.38 29.14
CA THR A 483 0.85 -16.50 28.60
C THR A 483 2.31 -16.10 28.35
N PHE A 484 2.52 -14.94 27.70
CA PHE A 484 3.84 -14.39 27.37
C PHE A 484 4.25 -13.17 28.24
N GLY A 485 3.55 -12.92 29.35
CA GLY A 485 3.90 -11.88 30.33
C GLY A 485 3.98 -10.43 29.81
N PRO A 486 3.04 -9.94 28.96
CA PRO A 486 3.03 -8.56 28.52
C PRO A 486 2.82 -7.57 29.68
N GLU A 487 3.58 -6.48 29.62
CA GLU A 487 3.33 -5.24 30.34
C GLU A 487 2.89 -4.18 29.33
N ARG A 488 1.71 -3.58 29.52
CA ARG A 488 1.23 -2.46 28.71
C ARG A 488 1.88 -1.16 29.19
N VAL A 489 3.06 -0.88 28.65
CA VAL A 489 3.87 0.30 28.99
C VAL A 489 3.22 1.60 28.50
N PHE A 490 2.46 1.55 27.41
CA PHE A 490 1.69 2.69 26.90
C PHE A 490 0.41 2.23 26.19
N VAL A 491 -0.64 3.04 26.28
CA VAL A 491 -1.86 2.91 25.46
C VAL A 491 -2.54 4.26 25.28
N ARG A 492 -3.01 4.52 24.07
CA ARG A 492 -3.97 5.57 23.74
C ARG A 492 -5.12 4.94 22.96
N ALA A 493 -6.14 4.50 23.69
CA ALA A 493 -7.38 3.97 23.16
C ALA A 493 -8.56 4.84 23.64
N PRO A 494 -9.64 4.97 22.86
CA PRO A 494 -10.87 5.61 23.33
C PRO A 494 -11.65 4.80 24.39
N GLU A 495 -12.65 5.42 25.01
CA GLU A 495 -13.53 4.77 26.01
C GLU A 495 -14.80 4.15 25.40
N ARG A 496 -15.18 4.54 24.18
CA ARG A 496 -16.35 4.02 23.46
C ARG A 496 -15.92 3.30 22.18
N ALA A 497 -16.69 2.29 21.79
CA ALA A 497 -16.54 1.60 20.51
C ALA A 497 -17.00 2.47 19.33
N ASN A 498 -16.37 2.23 18.16
CA ASN A 498 -16.66 2.88 16.88
C ASN A 498 -16.74 4.42 16.93
N LEU A 499 -15.76 5.06 17.58
CA LEU A 499 -15.66 6.51 17.64
C LEU A 499 -15.24 7.12 16.30
N SER A 500 -15.89 8.22 15.90
CA SER A 500 -15.59 8.91 14.65
C SER A 500 -14.15 9.47 14.63
N PRO A 501 -13.49 9.56 13.45
CA PRO A 501 -12.25 10.33 13.32
C PRO A 501 -12.39 11.83 13.64
N MET A 502 -13.63 12.35 13.77
CA MET A 502 -13.93 13.69 14.29
C MET A 502 -14.04 13.77 15.83
N GLU A 503 -14.01 12.63 16.53
CA GLU A 503 -14.04 12.51 17.99
C GLU A 503 -12.72 11.93 18.56
N SER A 504 -12.06 11.01 17.85
CA SER A 504 -10.71 10.50 18.15
C SER A 504 -9.78 10.77 16.96
N PRO A 505 -8.54 11.25 17.19
CA PRO A 505 -7.56 11.31 16.11
C PRO A 505 -7.25 9.89 15.60
N GLN A 506 -6.78 9.83 14.35
CA GLN A 506 -6.22 8.62 13.75
C GLN A 506 -4.77 8.44 14.25
N TYR A 507 -4.26 7.20 14.25
CA TYR A 507 -2.95 6.87 14.80
C TYR A 507 -2.05 6.18 13.77
N PHE A 508 -0.76 6.47 13.82
CA PHE A 508 0.26 5.78 13.03
C PHE A 508 1.57 5.71 13.81
N GLY A 509 2.37 4.69 13.53
CA GLY A 509 3.69 4.52 14.10
C GLY A 509 4.79 5.07 13.19
N GLU A 510 5.90 5.48 13.79
CA GLU A 510 7.12 5.90 13.12
C GLU A 510 8.32 5.16 13.70
N VAL A 511 9.24 4.75 12.84
CA VAL A 511 10.51 4.11 13.20
C VAL A 511 11.65 4.85 12.50
N ASP A 512 12.65 5.30 13.27
CA ASP A 512 13.97 5.69 12.77
C ASP A 512 15.01 4.67 13.24
N ILE A 513 15.89 4.23 12.34
CA ILE A 513 17.11 3.47 12.66
C ILE A 513 18.31 4.36 12.36
N ASP A 514 19.05 4.77 13.39
CA ASP A 514 20.23 5.61 13.20
C ASP A 514 21.37 4.83 12.53
N GLY A 515 21.93 5.40 11.47
CA GLY A 515 22.95 4.76 10.66
C GLY A 515 24.30 4.56 11.36
N HIS A 516 24.58 5.31 12.43
CA HIS A 516 25.86 5.24 13.15
C HIS A 516 25.79 4.23 14.31
N SER A 517 24.91 4.47 15.27
CA SER A 517 24.70 3.63 16.46
C SER A 517 23.98 2.32 16.13
N GLY A 518 23.08 2.33 15.13
CA GLY A 518 22.13 1.23 14.89
C GLY A 518 20.99 1.17 15.90
N GLU A 519 20.81 2.17 16.76
CA GLU A 519 19.64 2.26 17.64
C GLU A 519 18.37 2.48 16.82
N LEU A 520 17.29 1.79 17.21
CA LEU A 520 15.97 1.92 16.59
C LEU A 520 15.08 2.70 17.55
N THR A 521 14.58 3.85 17.11
CA THR A 521 13.61 4.66 17.85
C THR A 521 12.23 4.44 17.29
N VAL A 522 11.34 3.90 18.11
CA VAL A 522 9.90 3.83 17.83
C VAL A 522 9.22 5.07 18.39
N ARG A 523 8.25 5.62 17.66
CA ARG A 523 7.32 6.67 18.10
C ARG A 523 5.90 6.29 17.73
N LEU A 524 4.97 6.46 18.67
CA LEU A 524 3.54 6.31 18.42
C LEU A 524 2.95 7.70 18.27
N ARG A 525 2.27 7.96 17.16
CA ARG A 525 1.79 9.28 16.77
C ARG A 525 0.27 9.33 16.63
N ALA A 526 -0.28 10.53 16.83
CA ALA A 526 -1.63 10.88 16.46
C ALA A 526 -1.63 11.91 15.33
N GLU A 527 -2.64 11.83 14.46
CA GLU A 527 -3.04 12.90 13.54
C GLU A 527 -3.12 14.25 14.30
N GLY A 528 -2.63 15.32 13.68
CA GLY A 528 -2.27 16.57 14.35
C GLY A 528 -0.81 16.63 14.79
N GLY A 529 0.06 15.78 14.25
CA GLY A 529 1.52 15.83 14.43
C GLY A 529 2.07 15.47 15.81
N SER A 530 1.26 14.93 16.73
CA SER A 530 1.67 14.67 18.11
C SER A 530 2.42 13.34 18.26
N VAL A 531 3.59 13.34 18.91
CA VAL A 531 4.23 12.12 19.43
C VAL A 531 3.67 11.83 20.82
N LEU A 532 2.97 10.71 20.97
CA LEU A 532 2.34 10.32 22.23
C LEU A 532 3.27 9.49 23.13
N PHE A 533 4.13 8.70 22.49
CA PHE A 533 5.07 7.80 23.15
C PHE A 533 6.32 7.64 22.29
N SER A 534 7.47 7.41 22.92
CA SER A 534 8.70 7.03 22.21
C SER A 534 9.55 6.08 23.03
N LYS A 535 10.20 5.14 22.35
CA LYS A 535 11.09 4.15 22.94
C LYS A 535 12.30 3.94 22.03
N VAL A 536 13.50 4.02 22.61
CA VAL A 536 14.76 3.66 21.94
C VAL A 536 15.12 2.22 22.28
N LEU A 537 15.45 1.44 21.26
CA LEU A 537 15.79 0.02 21.28
C LEU A 537 17.25 -0.16 20.89
N ARG A 538 18.00 -1.03 21.59
CA ARG A 538 19.44 -1.23 21.36
C ARG A 538 19.71 -2.42 20.44
N PRO A 539 20.61 -2.28 19.44
CA PRO A 539 20.90 -3.35 18.50
C PRO A 539 21.69 -4.50 19.14
N GLY A 540 21.64 -5.68 18.51
CA GLY A 540 22.50 -6.81 18.85
C GLY A 540 22.10 -7.62 20.09
N LEU A 541 20.98 -7.30 20.75
CA LEU A 541 20.45 -8.06 21.87
C LEU A 541 19.55 -9.23 21.39
N VAL A 542 19.61 -10.37 22.09
CA VAL A 542 18.70 -11.51 21.92
C VAL A 542 17.54 -11.29 22.87
N GLY A 543 16.39 -10.89 22.32
CA GLY A 543 15.40 -10.17 23.09
C GLY A 543 15.86 -8.75 23.48
N GLN A 544 14.98 -7.89 24.00
CA GLN A 544 15.20 -6.44 23.96
C GLN A 544 14.34 -5.62 24.94
#